data_AF-A0A9P7DZU4-F1
#
_entry.id   AF-A0A9P7DZU4-F1
#
_cell.length_a   1.000
_cell.length_b   1.000
_cell.length_c   1.000
_cell.angle_alpha   90.00
_cell.angle_beta   90.00
_cell.angle_gamma   90.00
#
_symmetry.space_group_name_H-M   'P 1'
#
loop_
_entity.id
_entity.type
_entity.pdbx_description
1 polymer ?
#
loop_
_entity_poly.entity_id
_entity_poly.type
_entity_poly.pdbx_seq_one_letter_code
_entity_poly.pdbx_strand_id
1 'polypeptide(L)'
;NIVRKVLTSSSHRELKMHEIYERVHAEFPDVTTDIPPGKPIATGFRNHGGRIKPTETVPLPPKLDHAIRSVKYLKKTVLEEMAAAREIEEVHIKRGQLHEDGTRDLSIVSKAYGKTEITSDSNMSMSNVWHWRLTPDY
;
A
#
# COMPACT_ATOMS: atom_id res chain seq x y z
N ASN A 1 -8.70 12.52 -2.42
CA ASN A 1 -7.45 11.72 -2.40
C ASN A 1 -7.44 10.78 -3.61
N ILE A 2 -6.36 10.73 -4.40
CA ILE A 2 -6.21 9.87 -5.59
C ILE A 2 -6.22 8.38 -5.23
N VAL A 3 -5.61 7.99 -4.11
CA VAL A 3 -5.61 6.58 -3.66
C VAL A 3 -7.03 6.08 -3.38
N ARG A 4 -7.88 6.95 -2.81
CA ARG A 4 -9.30 6.64 -2.60
C ARG A 4 -10.00 6.31 -3.93
N LYS A 5 -9.76 7.10 -4.98
CA LYS A 5 -10.35 6.87 -6.31
C LYS A 5 -9.94 5.52 -6.89
N VAL A 6 -8.68 5.15 -6.74
CA VAL A 6 -8.15 3.85 -7.21
C VAL A 6 -8.73 2.68 -6.42
N LEU A 7 -8.90 2.83 -5.11
CA LEU A 7 -9.54 1.80 -4.28
C LEU A 7 -11.05 1.70 -4.52
N THR A 8 -11.73 2.78 -4.93
CA THR A 8 -13.14 2.73 -5.33
C THR A 8 -13.35 2.21 -6.75
N SER A 9 -12.41 2.43 -7.67
CA SER A 9 -12.52 1.99 -9.07
C SER A 9 -12.17 0.51 -9.25
N SER A 10 -11.57 -0.13 -8.25
CA SER A 10 -11.12 -1.50 -8.35
C SER A 10 -12.26 -2.50 -8.23
N SER A 11 -12.33 -3.44 -9.18
CA SER A 11 -13.27 -4.58 -9.10
C SER A 11 -12.99 -5.50 -7.91
N HIS A 12 -11.72 -5.56 -7.48
CA HIS A 12 -11.31 -6.22 -6.25
C HIS A 12 -11.38 -5.22 -5.10
N ARG A 13 -12.04 -5.62 -4.02
CA ARG A 13 -12.24 -4.79 -2.84
C ARG A 13 -10.94 -4.57 -2.07
N GLU A 14 -9.98 -5.48 -2.21
CA GLU A 14 -8.67 -5.45 -1.57
C GLU A 14 -7.56 -5.41 -2.63
N LEU A 15 -6.68 -4.40 -2.58
CA LEU A 15 -5.54 -4.29 -3.49
C LEU A 15 -4.20 -4.40 -2.75
N LYS A 16 -3.19 -4.95 -3.44
CA LYS A 16 -1.82 -4.92 -2.93
C LYS A 16 -1.24 -3.52 -3.06
N MET A 17 -0.33 -3.18 -2.17
CA MET A 17 0.37 -1.88 -2.19
C MET A 17 1.04 -1.60 -3.54
N HIS A 18 1.66 -2.60 -4.17
CA HIS A 18 2.29 -2.45 -5.49
C HIS A 18 1.26 -2.19 -6.59
N GLU A 19 0.11 -2.88 -6.56
CA GLU A 19 -0.98 -2.68 -7.52
C GLU A 19 -1.59 -1.28 -7.38
N ILE A 20 -1.75 -0.78 -6.16
CA ILE A 20 -2.21 0.59 -5.91
C ILE A 20 -1.23 1.60 -6.55
N TYR A 21 0.07 1.39 -6.35
CA TYR A 21 1.09 2.27 -6.92
C TYR A 21 1.05 2.29 -8.45
N GLU A 22 0.99 1.11 -9.08
CA GLU A 22 0.92 1.00 -10.54
C GLU A 22 -0.35 1.65 -11.10
N ARG A 23 -1.51 1.38 -10.50
CA ARG A 23 -2.79 1.95 -10.94
C ARG A 23 -2.84 3.46 -10.79
N VAL A 24 -2.33 4.01 -9.69
CA VAL A 24 -2.26 5.46 -9.52
C VAL A 24 -1.48 6.10 -10.66
N HIS A 25 -0.35 5.51 -11.04
CA HIS A 25 0.46 6.03 -12.14
C HIS A 25 -0.13 5.79 -13.54
N ALA A 26 -0.99 4.79 -13.69
CA ALA A 26 -1.68 4.49 -14.93
C ALA A 26 -2.92 5.38 -15.14
N GLU A 27 -3.72 5.56 -14.09
CA GLU A 27 -4.98 6.33 -14.13
C GLU A 27 -4.76 7.83 -13.97
N PHE A 28 -3.73 8.25 -13.23
CA PHE A 28 -3.49 9.65 -12.89
C PHE A 28 -2.06 10.11 -13.17
N PRO A 29 -1.53 9.96 -14.40
CA PRO A 29 -0.14 10.28 -14.71
C PRO A 29 0.23 11.75 -14.46
N ASP A 30 -0.74 12.66 -14.60
CA ASP A 30 -0.51 14.12 -14.60
C ASP A 30 -0.68 14.76 -13.21
N VAL A 31 -1.03 13.97 -12.18
CA VAL A 31 -1.31 14.52 -10.85
C VAL A 31 -0.01 14.92 -10.15
N THR A 32 0.26 16.21 -10.23
CA THR A 32 1.38 16.91 -9.58
C THR A 32 0.86 17.64 -8.34
N THR A 33 1.67 17.69 -7.27
CA THR A 33 1.34 18.45 -6.05
C THR A 33 2.40 19.50 -5.80
N ASP A 34 1.99 20.74 -5.46
CA ASP A 34 2.90 21.79 -5.00
C ASP A 34 3.67 21.29 -3.76
N ILE A 35 5.00 21.24 -3.89
CA ILE A 35 5.88 20.57 -2.94
C ILE A 35 6.31 21.58 -1.86
N PRO A 36 5.93 21.43 -0.57
CA PRO A 36 6.79 21.94 0.49
C PRO A 36 8.09 21.13 0.47
N PRO A 37 9.27 21.77 0.55
CA PRO A 37 10.55 21.12 0.37
C PRO A 37 10.66 19.91 1.29
N GLY A 38 10.88 18.73 0.69
CA GLY A 38 10.98 17.49 1.43
C GLY A 38 12.04 17.63 2.52
N LYS A 39 11.67 17.38 3.78
CA LYS A 39 12.66 17.30 4.87
C LYS A 39 13.73 16.30 4.43
N PRO A 40 15.02 16.65 4.44
CA PRO A 40 16.08 15.77 4.00
C PRO A 40 15.99 14.48 4.81
N ILE A 41 15.75 13.36 4.11
CA ILE A 41 15.75 12.04 4.72
C ILE A 41 17.21 11.76 5.08
N ALA A 42 17.50 11.69 6.37
CA ALA A 42 18.81 11.30 6.88
C ALA A 42 19.04 9.81 6.60
N THR A 43 19.37 9.48 5.35
CA THR A 43 19.78 8.14 4.94
C THR A 43 21.28 8.03 5.12
N GLY A 44 21.70 7.89 6.39
CA GLY A 44 23.07 7.58 6.76
C GLY A 44 23.08 6.45 7.78
N PHE A 45 23.73 5.34 7.43
CA PHE A 45 24.19 4.41 8.45
C PHE A 45 25.22 5.17 9.30
N ARG A 46 24.91 5.34 10.59
CA ARG A 46 25.79 5.99 11.55
C ARG A 46 26.94 5.04 11.84
N ASN A 47 27.95 5.03 10.98
CA ASN A 47 29.19 4.31 11.25
C ASN A 47 29.82 4.94 12.49
N HIS A 48 30.07 4.12 13.52
CA HIS A 48 30.81 4.48 14.71
C HIS A 48 32.21 4.99 14.32
N GLY A 49 32.37 6.29 14.04
CA GLY A 49 33.65 6.84 13.57
C GLY A 49 33.62 8.06 12.64
N GLY A 50 32.49 8.75 12.47
CA GLY A 50 32.53 10.18 12.12
C GLY A 50 32.97 10.57 10.70
N ARG A 51 32.78 9.72 9.67
CA ARG A 51 32.86 10.17 8.26
C ARG A 51 31.68 9.65 7.45
N ILE A 52 30.86 10.58 6.98
CA ILE A 52 29.79 10.36 6.01
C ILE A 52 30.48 10.11 4.67
N LYS A 53 30.49 8.87 4.17
CA LYS A 53 30.81 8.64 2.75
C LYS A 53 29.68 9.27 1.92
N PRO A 54 29.98 10.03 0.86
CA PRO A 54 28.95 10.40 -0.12
C PRO A 54 28.43 9.10 -0.72
N THR A 55 27.23 8.70 -0.29
CA THR A 55 26.52 7.57 -0.86
C THR A 55 26.29 7.89 -2.33
N GLU A 56 26.64 6.93 -3.20
CA GLU A 56 26.28 6.92 -4.60
C GLU A 56 24.87 7.46 -4.78
N THR A 57 24.71 8.43 -5.69
CA THR A 57 23.41 9.02 -6.00
C THR A 57 22.51 7.91 -6.52
N VAL A 58 21.69 7.36 -5.63
CA VAL A 58 20.60 6.46 -6.01
C VAL A 58 19.87 7.17 -7.14
N PRO A 59 19.68 6.54 -8.31
CA PRO A 59 19.01 7.19 -9.42
C PRO A 59 17.68 7.74 -8.91
N LEU A 60 17.51 9.05 -9.08
CA LEU A 60 16.30 9.75 -8.70
C LEU A 60 15.11 8.95 -9.24
N PRO A 61 14.07 8.68 -8.43
CA PRO A 61 12.90 7.97 -8.92
C PRO A 61 12.36 8.72 -10.16
N PRO A 62 12.03 8.01 -11.25
CA PRO A 62 11.75 8.63 -12.56
C PRO A 62 10.54 9.58 -12.61
N LYS A 63 9.80 9.75 -11.50
CA LYS A 63 8.63 10.62 -11.38
C LYS A 63 8.67 11.39 -10.05
N LEU A 64 9.51 12.41 -9.96
CA LEU A 64 9.67 13.22 -8.74
C LEU A 64 8.46 14.15 -8.47
N ASP A 65 7.76 14.53 -9.53
CA ASP A 65 6.65 15.50 -9.47
C ASP A 65 5.29 14.86 -9.18
N HIS A 66 5.18 13.54 -9.31
CA HIS A 66 3.91 12.88 -9.03
C HIS A 66 3.57 12.93 -7.54
N ALA A 67 2.30 13.12 -7.21
CA ALA A 67 1.79 13.12 -5.84
C ALA A 67 2.13 11.84 -5.03
N ILE A 68 2.48 10.74 -5.71
CA ILE A 68 2.91 9.47 -5.11
C ILE A 68 4.27 9.13 -5.73
N ARG A 69 5.33 9.39 -4.98
CA ARG A 69 6.71 9.40 -5.49
C ARG A 69 7.39 8.03 -5.50
N SER A 70 6.94 7.14 -4.61
CA SER A 70 7.46 5.79 -4.47
C SER A 70 6.48 4.93 -3.68
N VAL A 71 6.64 3.61 -3.79
CA VAL A 71 5.92 2.63 -2.96
C VAL A 71 6.14 2.89 -1.46
N LYS A 72 7.36 3.28 -1.07
CA LYS A 72 7.69 3.61 0.33
C LYS A 72 6.98 4.87 0.81
N TYR A 73 6.89 5.90 -0.04
CA TYR A 73 6.14 7.11 0.26
C TYR A 73 4.65 6.79 0.39
N LEU A 74 4.06 6.09 -0.59
CA LEU A 74 2.68 5.64 -0.56
C LEU A 74 2.34 5.00 0.79
N LYS A 75 3.16 4.06 1.26
CA LYS A 75 2.95 3.40 2.55
C LYS A 75 3.06 4.36 3.75
N LYS A 76 4.18 5.06 3.88
CA LYS A 76 4.52 5.82 5.09
C LYS A 76 3.77 7.14 5.25
N THR A 77 3.27 7.71 4.17
CA THR A 77 2.57 8.99 4.23
C THR A 77 1.11 8.77 3.91
N VAL A 78 0.79 8.42 2.67
CA VAL A 78 -0.60 8.42 2.18
C VAL A 78 -1.44 7.34 2.86
N LEU A 79 -0.98 6.09 2.89
CA LEU A 79 -1.74 4.99 3.50
C LEU A 79 -1.80 5.12 5.02
N GLU A 80 -0.70 5.50 5.68
CA GLU A 80 -0.70 5.73 7.13
C GLU A 80 -1.62 6.91 7.54
N GLU A 81 -1.64 8.00 6.78
CA GLU A 81 -2.52 9.14 7.02
C GLU A 81 -3.99 8.78 6.82
N MET A 82 -4.32 8.08 5.72
CA MET A 82 -5.69 7.60 5.48
C MET A 82 -6.14 6.57 6.51
N ALA A 83 -5.23 5.71 6.98
CA ALA A 83 -5.52 4.75 8.05
C ALA A 83 -5.74 5.46 9.39
N ALA A 84 -4.96 6.50 9.70
CA ALA A 84 -5.18 7.33 10.88
C ALA A 84 -6.52 8.07 10.82
N ALA A 85 -6.96 8.48 9.63
CA ALA A 85 -8.27 9.04 9.36
C ALA A 85 -9.42 8.00 9.33
N ARG A 86 -9.12 6.70 9.54
CA ARG A 86 -10.06 5.57 9.49
C ARG A 86 -10.79 5.39 8.16
N GLU A 87 -10.17 5.85 7.06
CA GLU A 87 -10.73 5.73 5.71
C GLU A 87 -10.35 4.41 5.04
N ILE A 88 -9.18 3.87 5.38
CA ILE A 88 -8.69 2.60 4.85
C ILE A 88 -8.23 1.70 5.98
N GLU A 89 -8.23 0.40 5.71
CA GLU A 89 -7.72 -0.60 6.64
C GLU A 89 -6.72 -1.54 5.97
N GLU A 90 -5.71 -1.93 6.76
CA GLU A 90 -4.74 -2.94 6.39
C GLU A 90 -5.30 -4.31 6.79
N VAL A 91 -5.38 -5.20 5.80
CA VAL A 91 -6.08 -6.47 5.92
C VAL A 91 -5.13 -7.60 5.57
N HIS A 92 -5.06 -8.59 6.45
CA HIS A 92 -4.27 -9.79 6.23
C HIS A 92 -5.17 -10.89 5.70
N ILE A 93 -4.93 -11.30 4.46
CA ILE A 93 -5.66 -12.41 3.86
C ILE A 93 -4.82 -13.67 4.03
N LYS A 94 -5.34 -14.59 4.85
CA LYS A 94 -4.78 -15.91 5.11
C LYS A 94 -5.56 -16.97 4.38
N ARG A 95 -4.86 -17.96 3.85
CA ARG A 95 -5.47 -19.13 3.24
C ARG A 95 -6.03 -20.06 4.32
N GLY A 96 -7.30 -20.44 4.18
CA GLY A 96 -8.00 -21.42 5.00
C GLY A 96 -8.09 -22.79 4.32
N GLN A 97 -9.02 -23.61 4.80
CA GLN A 97 -9.21 -24.99 4.36
C GLN A 97 -9.75 -25.05 2.93
N LEU A 98 -9.25 -26.00 2.15
CA LEU A 98 -9.78 -26.34 0.83
C LEU A 98 -10.96 -27.29 1.03
N HIS A 99 -12.14 -26.89 0.56
CA HIS A 99 -13.32 -27.74 0.55
C HIS A 99 -13.30 -28.71 -0.64
N GLU A 100 -14.04 -29.80 -0.50
CA GLU A 100 -14.13 -30.88 -1.50
C GLU A 100 -14.72 -30.37 -2.83
N ASP A 101 -15.51 -29.30 -2.79
CA ASP A 101 -16.10 -28.62 -3.95
C ASP A 101 -15.09 -27.74 -4.73
N GLY A 102 -13.82 -27.74 -4.34
CA GLY A 102 -12.76 -26.94 -4.98
C GLY A 102 -12.73 -25.47 -4.55
N THR A 103 -13.67 -25.03 -3.71
CA THR A 103 -13.69 -23.70 -3.09
C THR A 103 -12.75 -23.64 -1.89
N ARG A 104 -12.16 -22.47 -1.62
CA ARG A 104 -11.26 -22.26 -0.48
C ARG A 104 -11.81 -21.17 0.42
N ASP A 105 -11.80 -21.43 1.72
CA ASP A 105 -12.07 -20.41 2.71
C ASP A 105 -10.84 -19.49 2.84
N LEU A 106 -11.06 -18.18 2.84
CA LEU A 106 -10.05 -17.17 3.13
C LEU A 106 -10.40 -16.54 4.46
N SER A 107 -9.43 -16.54 5.38
CA SER A 107 -9.53 -15.79 6.63
C SER A 107 -8.94 -14.41 6.42
N ILE A 108 -9.81 -13.42 6.39
CA ILE A 108 -9.49 -12.01 6.25
C ILE A 108 -9.43 -11.41 7.65
N VAL A 109 -8.25 -10.99 8.10
CA VAL A 109 -8.05 -10.38 9.42
C VAL A 109 -7.77 -8.89 9.25
N SER A 110 -8.71 -8.05 9.66
CA SER A 110 -8.48 -6.60 9.73
C SER A 110 -7.55 -6.26 10.90
N LYS A 111 -6.49 -5.50 10.62
CA LYS A 111 -5.58 -5.01 11.66
C LYS A 111 -6.19 -3.93 12.54
N ALA A 112 -7.10 -3.12 11.99
CA ALA A 112 -7.71 -2.00 12.70
C ALA A 112 -8.82 -2.44 13.66
N TYR A 113 -9.60 -3.45 13.26
CA TYR A 113 -10.79 -3.87 14.01
C TYR A 113 -10.66 -5.25 14.66
N GLY A 114 -9.59 -6.01 14.37
CA GLY A 114 -9.42 -7.38 14.86
C GLY A 114 -10.50 -8.35 14.37
N LYS A 115 -11.33 -7.91 13.41
CA LYS A 115 -12.44 -8.69 12.86
C LYS A 115 -11.89 -9.69 11.85
N THR A 116 -12.29 -10.95 12.03
CA THR A 116 -12.03 -12.03 11.10
C THR A 116 -13.25 -12.24 10.21
N GLU A 117 -13.15 -11.87 8.94
CA GLU A 117 -14.16 -12.17 7.92
C GLU A 117 -13.71 -13.45 7.20
N ILE A 118 -14.63 -14.38 6.97
CA ILE A 118 -14.37 -15.55 6.15
C ILE A 118 -15.04 -15.30 4.80
N THR A 119 -14.24 -15.26 3.74
CA THR A 119 -14.73 -15.10 2.37
C THR A 119 -14.22 -16.24 1.50
N SER A 120 -15.01 -16.64 0.53
CA SER A 120 -14.65 -17.71 -0.40
C SER A 120 -14.21 -17.07 -1.70
N ASP A 121 -12.94 -17.20 -2.06
CA ASP A 121 -12.44 -16.76 -3.37
C ASP A 121 -11.70 -17.91 -4.06
N SER A 122 -12.06 -18.13 -5.32
CA SER A 122 -11.53 -19.21 -6.15
C SER A 122 -10.19 -18.85 -6.80
N ASN A 123 -9.82 -17.57 -6.87
CA ASN A 123 -8.75 -17.12 -7.77
C ASN A 123 -7.57 -16.40 -7.09
N MET A 124 -7.38 -16.59 -5.78
CA MET A 124 -6.32 -15.89 -5.05
C MET A 124 -5.01 -16.69 -4.95
N SER A 125 -3.87 -15.99 -5.09
CA SER A 125 -2.51 -16.57 -5.09
C SER A 125 -2.18 -17.32 -3.78
N MET A 126 -1.37 -18.38 -3.86
CA MET A 126 -1.11 -19.34 -2.76
C MET A 126 -0.45 -18.79 -1.47
N SER A 127 -0.05 -17.52 -1.42
CA SER A 127 0.68 -16.91 -0.31
C SER A 127 -0.22 -16.07 0.60
N ASN A 128 0.10 -16.00 1.90
CA ASN A 128 -0.48 -15.00 2.81
C ASN A 128 -0.01 -13.60 2.39
N VAL A 129 -0.93 -12.65 2.20
CA VAL A 129 -0.59 -11.30 1.73
C VAL A 129 -1.34 -10.23 2.52
N TRP A 130 -0.68 -9.09 2.70
CA TRP A 130 -1.26 -7.87 3.25
C TRP A 130 -1.80 -6.98 2.14
N HIS A 131 -3.08 -6.70 2.20
CA HIS A 131 -3.79 -5.85 1.25
C HIS A 131 -4.33 -4.60 1.97
N TRP A 132 -4.70 -3.61 1.19
CA TRP A 132 -5.37 -2.40 1.65
C TRP A 132 -6.76 -2.33 1.03
N ARG A 133 -7.76 -1.97 1.84
CA ARG A 133 -9.14 -1.74 1.40
C ARG A 133 -9.74 -0.51 2.06
N LEU A 134 -10.80 0.04 1.47
CA LEU A 134 -11.61 1.08 2.10
C LEU A 134 -12.41 0.50 3.25
N THR A 135 -12.56 1.26 4.33
CA THR A 135 -13.45 0.89 5.42
C THR A 135 -14.90 0.89 4.93
N PRO A 136 -15.77 0.01 5.45
CA PRO A 136 -17.15 -0.13 4.99
C PRO A 136 -18.03 1.11 5.26
N ASP A 137 -17.54 2.06 6.08
CA ASP A 137 -18.20 3.33 6.37
C ASP A 137 -17.94 4.42 5.30
N TYR A 138 -17.24 4.09 4.20
CA TYR A 138 -16.79 5.02 3.15
C TYR A 138 -17.05 4.48 1.73
#